data_AF-A0A2S2QHT2-F1
#
_entry.id   AF-A0A2S2QHT2-F1
#
_cell.length_a   1.000
_cell.length_b   1.000
_cell.length_c   1.000
_cell.angle_alpha   90.00
_cell.angle_beta   90.00
_cell.angle_gamma   90.00
#
_symmetry.space_group_name_H-M   'P 1'
#
loop_
_entity.id
_entity.type
_entity.pdbx_description
1 polymer ?
#
loop_
_entity_poly.entity_id
_entity_poly.type
_entity_poly.pdbx_seq_one_letter_code
_entity_poly.pdbx_strand_id
1 'polypeptide(L)'
;MVLQIFGQTSGCHINPAVTVSFLITGQCSFLKSVLYMIAQCLGAVAGIYLLMFITPTDSTITFGRTQVNTLLNPGQGFIIEAFITFILVLVIHSVCDEANRSNVVTPAVSIGVAIAALHLGF
;
A
#
# COMPACT_ATOMS: atom_id res chain seq x y z
N MET A 1 -3.26 -9.07 7.82
CA MET A 1 -2.35 -9.56 8.89
C MET A 1 -1.32 -8.51 9.30
N VAL A 2 -0.54 -7.95 8.37
CA VAL A 2 0.53 -6.96 8.70
C VAL A 2 -0.01 -5.71 9.40
N LEU A 3 -1.13 -5.15 8.94
CA LEU A 3 -1.85 -4.05 9.61
C LEU A 3 -2.21 -4.35 11.07
N GLN A 4 -2.63 -5.59 11.37
CA GLN A 4 -3.00 -6.00 12.71
C GLN A 4 -1.79 -6.07 13.65
N ILE A 5 -0.63 -6.48 13.13
CA ILE A 5 0.60 -6.66 13.92
C ILE A 5 1.28 -5.31 14.19
N PHE A 6 1.48 -4.52 13.13
CA PHE A 6 2.31 -3.30 13.22
C PHE A 6 1.50 -2.01 13.32
N GLY A 7 0.16 -2.06 13.21
CA GLY A 7 -0.71 -0.89 13.23
C GLY A 7 -0.54 -0.02 14.47
N GLN A 8 -0.47 -0.63 15.65
CA GLN A 8 -0.29 0.10 16.93
C GLN A 8 1.10 0.75 17.06
N THR A 9 2.13 0.15 16.46
CA THR A 9 3.51 0.61 16.63
C THR A 9 3.89 1.69 15.63
N SER A 10 3.53 1.51 14.35
CA SER A 10 3.97 2.38 13.26
C SER A 10 2.85 3.04 12.46
N GLY A 11 1.58 2.74 12.74
CA GLY A 11 0.46 3.07 11.85
C GLY A 11 0.43 2.19 10.59
N CYS A 12 1.47 1.38 10.36
CA CYS A 12 1.53 0.35 9.34
C CYS A 12 1.18 0.84 7.92
N HIS A 13 1.82 1.95 7.50
CA HIS A 13 1.56 2.56 6.19
C HIS A 13 1.88 1.61 5.02
N ILE A 14 3.01 0.87 5.10
CA ILE A 14 3.51 -0.11 4.12
C ILE A 14 3.55 0.38 2.65
N ASN A 15 3.42 1.69 2.42
CA ASN A 15 3.33 2.29 1.10
C ASN A 15 3.80 3.75 1.17
N PRO A 16 4.76 4.16 0.33
CA PRO A 16 5.22 5.54 0.28
C PRO A 16 4.10 6.55 -0.03
N ALA A 17 3.16 6.23 -0.92
CA ALA A 17 2.04 7.10 -1.26
C ALA A 17 1.08 7.31 -0.07
N VAL A 18 0.82 6.26 0.72
CA VAL A 18 0.08 6.37 1.98
C VAL A 18 0.87 7.23 2.97
N THR A 19 2.18 7.04 3.08
CA THR A 19 3.01 7.89 3.96
C THR A 19 2.95 9.36 3.59
N VAL A 20 2.96 9.66 2.29
CA VAL A 20 2.78 11.02 1.77
C VAL A 20 1.39 11.57 2.10
N SER A 21 0.32 10.78 2.06
CA SER A 21 -1.01 11.25 2.45
C SER A 21 -1.07 11.68 3.92
N PHE A 22 -0.45 10.91 4.81
CA PHE A 22 -0.34 11.25 6.23
C PHE A 22 0.56 12.47 6.47
N LEU A 23 1.59 12.67 5.65
CA LEU A 23 2.40 13.88 5.69
C LEU A 23 1.59 15.13 5.29
N ILE A 24 0.86 15.06 4.17
CA ILE A 24 0.07 16.19 3.63
C ILE A 24 -1.08 16.56 4.58
N THR A 25 -1.70 15.57 5.21
CA THR A 25 -2.78 15.77 6.20
C THR A 25 -2.28 16.19 7.58
N GLY A 26 -0.96 16.33 7.78
CA GLY A 26 -0.36 16.75 9.04
C GLY A 26 -0.38 15.68 10.14
N GLN A 27 -0.72 14.43 9.80
CA GLN A 27 -0.80 13.30 10.73
C GLN A 27 0.57 12.61 10.94
N CYS A 28 1.58 12.93 10.14
CA CYS A 28 2.95 12.43 10.29
C CYS A 28 3.97 13.55 10.05
N SER A 29 5.03 13.61 10.86
CA SER A 29 6.08 14.61 10.67
C SER A 29 6.90 14.33 9.40
N PHE A 30 7.49 15.38 8.82
CA PHE A 30 8.30 15.27 7.61
C PHE A 30 9.45 14.26 7.75
N LEU A 31 10.25 14.38 8.82
CA LEU A 31 11.38 13.47 9.07
C LEU A 31 10.91 12.02 9.22
N LYS A 32 9.84 11.78 9.97
CA LYS A 32 9.28 10.43 10.16
C LYS A 32 8.78 9.86 8.83
N SER A 33 8.16 10.69 8.00
CA SER A 33 7.66 10.30 6.67
C SER A 33 8.79 9.90 5.73
N VAL A 34 9.90 10.66 5.71
CA VAL A 34 11.08 10.31 4.91
C VAL A 34 11.69 8.98 5.37
N LEU A 35 11.86 8.79 6.68
CA LEU A 35 12.39 7.54 7.23
C LEU A 35 11.47 6.35 6.93
N TYR A 36 10.14 6.55 6.97
CA TYR A 36 9.16 5.53 6.62
C TYR A 36 9.27 5.12 5.16
N MET A 37 9.36 6.08 4.23
CA MET A 37 9.53 5.77 2.80
C MET A 37 10.82 5.00 2.52
N ILE A 38 11.93 5.39 3.15
CA ILE A 38 13.21 4.68 3.02
C ILE A 38 13.08 3.24 3.55
N ALA A 39 12.53 3.07 4.75
CA ALA A 39 12.34 1.75 5.36
C ALA A 39 11.40 0.86 4.52
N GLN A 40 10.34 1.43 3.95
CA GLN A 40 9.40 0.72 3.07
C GLN A 40 10.09 0.23 1.79
N CYS A 41 10.86 1.10 1.12
CA CYS A 41 11.60 0.72 -0.08
C CYS A 41 12.67 -0.35 0.22
N LEU A 42 13.44 -0.19 1.29
CA LEU A 42 14.43 -1.17 1.71
C LEU A 42 13.79 -2.52 2.06
N GLY A 43 12.66 -2.49 2.78
CA GLY A 43 11.89 -3.70 3.11
C GLY A 43 11.35 -4.40 1.86
N ALA A 44 10.84 -3.65 0.88
CA ALA A 44 10.37 -4.20 -0.39
C ALA A 44 11.51 -4.86 -1.19
N VAL A 45 12.67 -4.21 -1.27
CA VAL A 45 13.88 -4.75 -1.93
C VAL A 45 14.38 -6.00 -1.20
N ALA A 46 14.45 -5.99 0.13
CA ALA A 46 14.83 -7.17 0.89
C ALA A 46 13.82 -8.32 0.71
N GLY A 47 12.52 -8.01 0.67
CA GLY A 47 11.45 -8.97 0.46
C GLY A 47 11.53 -9.68 -0.90
N ILE A 48 11.79 -8.95 -1.99
CA ILE A 48 11.96 -9.56 -3.30
C ILE A 48 13.20 -10.45 -3.38
N TYR A 49 14.34 -10.04 -2.79
CA TYR A 49 15.53 -10.90 -2.76
C TYR A 49 15.30 -12.17 -1.94
N LEU A 50 14.59 -12.08 -0.82
CA LEU A 50 14.21 -13.26 -0.04
C LEU A 50 13.29 -14.19 -0.87
N LEU A 51 12.31 -13.63 -1.59
CA LEU A 51 11.43 -14.39 -2.46
C LEU A 51 12.21 -15.11 -3.58
N MET A 52 13.15 -14.42 -4.23
CA MET A 52 14.02 -15.00 -5.26
C MET A 52 14.90 -16.12 -4.70
N PHE A 53 15.34 -16.03 -3.45
CA PHE A 53 16.17 -17.05 -2.81
C PHE A 53 15.39 -18.34 -2.50
N ILE A 54 14.13 -18.23 -2.09
CA ILE A 54 13.30 -19.40 -1.72
C ILE A 54 12.53 -20.00 -2.90
N THR A 55 12.42 -19.28 -4.01
CA THR A 55 11.65 -19.72 -5.19
C THR A 55 12.58 -20.42 -6.17
N PRO A 56 12.27 -21.65 -6.62
CA PRO A 56 13.06 -22.32 -7.66
C PRO A 56 13.17 -21.49 -8.92
N THR A 57 14.37 -21.42 -9.50
CA THR A 57 14.66 -20.65 -10.71
C THR A 57 13.95 -21.23 -11.94
N ASP A 58 12.88 -20.57 -12.34
CA ASP A 58 12.30 -20.67 -13.68
C ASP A 58 12.35 -19.28 -14.33
N SER A 59 12.88 -19.21 -15.56
CA SER A 59 13.00 -17.99 -16.36
C SER A 59 11.68 -17.27 -16.64
N THR A 60 10.54 -17.92 -16.39
CA THR A 60 9.20 -17.36 -16.61
C THR A 60 8.62 -16.61 -15.41
N ILE A 61 9.28 -16.65 -14.25
CA ILE A 61 8.75 -16.04 -13.02
C ILE A 61 9.00 -14.52 -13.02
N THR A 62 7.91 -13.75 -13.01
CA THR A 62 7.94 -12.28 -12.96
C THR A 62 7.92 -11.70 -11.54
N PHE A 63 7.86 -12.56 -10.52
CA PHE A 63 7.82 -12.23 -9.09
C PHE A 63 6.77 -11.18 -8.70
N GLY A 64 5.62 -11.19 -9.38
CA GLY A 64 4.52 -10.26 -9.07
C GLY A 64 4.81 -8.80 -9.43
N ARG A 65 5.75 -8.54 -10.34
CA ARG A 65 5.99 -7.20 -10.87
C ARG A 65 4.75 -6.66 -11.56
N THR A 66 4.25 -5.51 -11.09
CA THR A 66 3.18 -4.77 -11.79
C THR A 66 3.68 -4.29 -13.15
N GLN A 67 2.93 -4.61 -14.20
CA GLN A 67 3.18 -4.16 -15.57
C GLN A 67 1.89 -3.59 -16.14
N VAL A 68 2.00 -2.47 -16.84
CA VAL A 68 0.87 -1.91 -17.58
C VAL A 68 0.51 -2.89 -18.70
N ASN A 69 -0.77 -3.21 -18.82
CA ASN A 69 -1.28 -4.07 -19.88
C ASN A 69 -0.89 -3.48 -21.25
N THR A 70 -0.46 -4.32 -22.19
CA THR A 70 -0.01 -3.91 -23.53
C THR A 70 -1.09 -3.21 -24.36
N LEU A 71 -2.37 -3.37 -23.98
CA LEU A 71 -3.51 -2.69 -24.59
C LEU A 71 -3.72 -1.26 -24.07
N LEU A 72 -3.05 -0.87 -22.98
CA LEU A 72 -3.15 0.45 -22.38
C LEU A 72 -1.91 1.28 -22.69
N ASN A 73 -2.12 2.57 -22.95
CA ASN A 73 -1.00 3.50 -23.01
C ASN A 73 -0.50 3.84 -21.59
N PRO A 74 0.76 4.30 -21.43
CA PRO A 74 1.30 4.63 -20.11
C PRO A 74 0.50 5.69 -19.34
N GLY A 75 -0.13 6.64 -20.04
CA GLY A 75 -0.96 7.68 -19.42
C GLY A 75 -2.25 7.12 -18.81
N GLN A 76 -2.88 6.16 -19.47
CA GLN A 76 -4.05 5.44 -18.94
C GLN A 76 -3.66 4.62 -17.70
N GLY A 77 -2.53 3.91 -17.75
CA GLY A 77 -2.00 3.18 -16.59
C GLY A 77 -1.75 4.11 -15.40
N PHE A 78 -1.15 5.29 -15.65
CA PHE A 78 -0.95 6.29 -14.60
C PHE A 78 -2.25 6.77 -13.96
N ILE A 79 -3.28 7.07 -14.77
CA ILE A 79 -4.58 7.53 -14.25
C ILE A 79 -5.24 6.43 -13.40
N ILE A 80 -5.18 5.18 -13.84
CA ILE A 80 -5.73 4.03 -13.10
C ILE A 80 -5.03 3.89 -11.74
N GLU A 81 -3.69 3.87 -11.72
CA GLU A 81 -2.90 3.79 -10.49
C GLU A 81 -3.17 4.96 -9.53
N ALA A 82 -3.31 6.17 -10.07
CA ALA A 82 -3.67 7.35 -9.29
C ALA A 82 -5.07 7.22 -8.66
N PHE A 83 -6.07 6.71 -9.40
CA PHE A 83 -7.42 6.48 -8.91
C PHE A 83 -7.47 5.38 -7.83
N ILE A 84 -6.78 4.26 -8.06
CA ILE A 84 -6.67 3.15 -7.11
C ILE A 84 -6.05 3.66 -5.80
N THR A 85 -4.94 4.38 -5.90
CA THR A 85 -4.24 4.93 -4.74
C THR A 85 -5.10 5.96 -4.01
N PHE A 86 -5.84 6.80 -4.73
CA PHE A 86 -6.77 7.75 -4.15
C PHE A 86 -7.87 7.06 -3.33
N ILE A 87 -8.52 6.03 -3.89
CA ILE A 87 -9.56 5.27 -3.18
C ILE A 87 -8.96 4.59 -1.94
N LEU A 88 -7.78 3.98 -2.06
CA LEU A 88 -7.08 3.35 -0.94
C LEU A 88 -6.83 4.35 0.19
N VAL A 89 -6.28 5.53 -0.12
CA VAL A 89 -6.00 6.59 0.86
C VAL A 89 -7.29 7.11 1.49
N LEU A 90 -8.37 7.29 0.72
CA LEU A 90 -9.68 7.67 1.26
C LEU A 90 -10.20 6.63 2.26
N VAL A 91 -10.13 5.34 1.92
CA VAL A 91 -10.55 4.27 2.83
C VAL A 91 -9.71 4.30 4.10
N ILE A 92 -8.37 4.42 3.98
CA ILE A 92 -7.48 4.47 5.14
C ILE A 92 -7.84 5.64 6.07
N HIS A 93 -7.98 6.85 5.54
CA HIS A 93 -8.36 8.00 6.36
C HIS A 93 -9.77 7.83 6.94
N SER A 94 -10.73 7.28 6.19
CA SER A 94 -12.08 7.03 6.69
C SER A 94 -12.11 6.03 7.85
N VAL A 95 -11.29 4.99 7.83
CA VAL A 95 -11.27 3.96 8.89
C VAL A 95 -10.39 4.35 10.07
N CYS A 96 -9.44 5.27 9.87
CA CYS A 96 -8.58 5.82 10.93
C CYS A 96 -9.20 7.05 11.62
N ASP A 97 -10.25 7.64 11.05
CA ASP A 97 -10.97 8.76 11.66
C ASP A 97 -11.73 8.32 12.91
N GLU A 98 -11.50 9.04 14.02
CA GLU A 98 -12.18 8.82 15.29
C GLU A 98 -13.70 8.99 15.17
N ALA A 99 -14.16 9.89 14.30
CA ALA A 99 -15.58 10.12 14.07
C ALA A 99 -16.29 8.90 13.46
N ASN A 100 -15.55 8.02 12.77
CA ASN A 100 -16.08 6.81 12.14
C ASN A 100 -15.89 5.54 12.98
N ARG A 101 -15.30 5.64 14.17
CA ARG A 101 -14.94 4.47 15.00
C ARG A 101 -16.12 3.55 15.32
N SER A 102 -17.34 4.08 15.44
CA SER A 102 -18.56 3.29 15.69
C SER A 102 -19.06 2.50 14.48
N ASN A 103 -18.70 2.92 13.26
CA ASN A 103 -19.15 2.31 12.00
C ASN A 103 -18.14 1.30 11.44
N VAL A 104 -16.91 1.27 11.96
CA VAL A 104 -15.82 0.44 11.46
C VAL A 104 -15.67 -0.80 12.35
N VAL A 105 -15.90 -1.99 11.77
CA VAL A 105 -15.75 -3.26 12.49
C VAL A 105 -14.30 -3.47 12.93
N THR A 106 -13.36 -3.45 11.97
CA THR A 106 -11.92 -3.37 12.26
C THR A 106 -11.21 -2.62 11.12
N PRO A 107 -10.32 -1.65 11.42
CA PRO A 107 -9.57 -0.93 10.38
C PRO A 107 -8.71 -1.86 9.52
N ALA A 108 -8.07 -2.87 10.13
CA ALA A 108 -7.18 -3.80 9.43
C ALA A 108 -7.91 -4.66 8.38
N VAL A 109 -9.11 -5.17 8.69
CA VAL A 109 -9.90 -5.94 7.71
C VAL A 109 -10.45 -5.01 6.64
N SER A 110 -10.94 -3.84 7.01
CA SER A 110 -11.51 -2.86 6.06
C SER A 110 -10.50 -2.45 4.99
N ILE A 111 -9.28 -2.10 5.40
CA ILE A 111 -8.19 -1.76 4.47
C ILE A 111 -7.79 -2.99 3.63
N GLY A 112 -7.70 -4.18 4.24
CA GLY A 112 -7.37 -5.42 3.52
C GLY A 112 -8.39 -5.76 2.43
N VAL A 113 -9.68 -5.63 2.73
CA VAL A 113 -10.78 -5.82 1.77
C VAL A 113 -10.75 -4.76 0.67
N ALA A 114 -10.47 -3.50 1.01
CA ALA A 114 -10.34 -2.44 0.01
C ALA A 114 -9.19 -2.73 -0.98
N ILE A 115 -8.02 -3.15 -0.48
CA ILE A 115 -6.89 -3.55 -1.33
C ILE A 115 -7.30 -4.70 -2.26
N ALA A 116 -7.98 -5.73 -1.73
CA ALA A 116 -8.43 -6.87 -2.53
C ALA A 116 -9.46 -6.46 -3.60
N ALA A 117 -10.44 -5.63 -3.24
CA ALA A 117 -11.44 -5.13 -4.17
C ALA A 117 -10.82 -4.28 -5.29
N LEU A 118 -9.86 -3.42 -4.96
CA LEU A 118 -9.15 -2.60 -5.93
C LEU A 118 -8.31 -3.44 -6.90
N HIS A 119 -7.68 -4.52 -6.43
CA HIS A 119 -6.93 -5.43 -7.32
C HIS A 119 -7.84 -6.30 -8.21
N LEU A 120 -9.10 -6.52 -7.84
CA LEU A 120 -10.05 -7.28 -8.64
C LEU A 120 -10.82 -6.40 -9.63
N GLY A 121 -10.95 -5.10 -9.34
CA GLY A 121 -11.72 -4.15 -10.14
C GLY A 121 -10.94 -3.47 -11.28
N PHE A 122 -9.62 -3.62 -11.30
CA PHE A 122 -8.70 -3.00 -12.27
C PHE A 122 -7.63 -3.99 -12.72
#